data_AF-A0A7S3MD17-F1
#
_entry.id   AF-A0A7S3MD17-F1
#
_cell.length_a   1.000
_cell.length_b   1.000
_cell.length_c   1.000
_cell.angle_alpha   90.00
_cell.angle_beta   90.00
_cell.angle_gamma   90.00
#
_symmetry.space_group_name_H-M   'P 1'
#
loop_
_entity.id
_entity.type
_entity.pdbx_description
1 polymer ?
#
loop_
_entity_poly.entity_id
_entity_poly.type
_entity_poly.pdbx_seq_one_letter_code
_entity_poly.pdbx_strand_id
1 'polypeptide(L)'
;YAIVLVLLSMFLPLDAEAAKTNATLFDWKLANSSVELTDVSYCKPDTYAKHLFTGLLEGFKLTTRILTFNAFVGTLPSERSIYVVFGGSSSLIDWLFDVDVHLADYPHCDKCKVHQGYFIDQALCNPIIISTVTFLSMLNPHYKIVVTGHSKGAAQATLAALDLVHAGYKNVNLVTFGSPRVGNAAFAEYASSKLGLHYRVTHYMDIIPSIPTRRQGYTHLSGEWYEYPTLSLYQCSGFEDPDCNAQWGTKLGLDKEVDIADSPTDDDSTDQQQHPLAPLWLDLIRRGAK
;
A
#
# COMPACT_ATOMS: atom_id res chain seq x y z
N TYR A 1 33.59 25.98 -3.46
CA TYR A 1 33.74 25.97 -1.99
C TYR A 1 32.53 25.27 -1.39
N ALA A 2 32.53 23.94 -1.41
CA ALA A 2 31.59 23.06 -0.71
C ALA A 2 32.03 21.61 -0.98
N ILE A 3 33.19 21.26 -0.44
CA ILE A 3 33.65 19.88 -0.24
C ILE A 3 34.11 19.85 1.21
N VAL A 4 33.82 18.74 1.90
CA VAL A 4 34.12 18.44 3.31
C VAL A 4 33.07 18.94 4.31
N LEU A 5 32.16 18.03 4.68
CA LEU A 5 31.76 17.72 6.07
C LEU A 5 30.76 16.54 6.08
N VAL A 6 31.21 15.39 5.58
CA VAL A 6 30.63 14.08 5.92
C VAL A 6 31.79 13.28 6.46
N LEU A 7 31.84 13.17 7.79
CA LEU A 7 32.53 12.14 8.61
C LEU A 7 32.61 12.67 10.05
N LEU A 8 31.68 12.25 10.92
CA LEU A 8 31.89 11.92 12.35
C LEU A 8 30.54 11.77 13.07
N SER A 9 30.11 10.53 13.25
CA SER A 9 29.56 10.04 14.54
C SER A 9 29.39 8.53 14.45
N MET A 10 30.49 7.81 14.70
CA MET A 10 30.41 6.48 15.27
C MET A 10 30.06 6.62 16.76
N PHE A 11 29.39 5.59 17.28
CA PHE A 11 29.13 5.26 18.70
C PHE A 11 27.91 5.89 19.37
N LEU A 12 26.75 5.29 19.11
CA LEU A 12 25.89 4.79 20.18
C LEU A 12 25.50 3.34 19.85
N PRO A 13 25.65 2.36 20.76
CA PRO A 13 25.08 1.04 20.55
C PRO A 13 23.59 1.18 20.81
N LEU A 14 22.79 1.20 19.75
CA LEU A 14 21.35 0.96 19.85
C LEU A 14 21.12 -0.49 19.43
N ASP A 15 20.60 -1.24 20.38
CA ASP A 15 20.44 -2.69 20.41
C ASP A 15 20.17 -3.34 19.05
N ALA A 16 21.21 -3.96 18.49
CA ALA A 16 21.12 -4.85 17.33
C ALA A 16 20.32 -6.13 17.61
N GLU A 17 19.89 -6.36 18.86
CA GLU A 17 19.06 -7.48 19.27
C GLU A 17 17.60 -7.32 18.79
N ALA A 18 17.03 -6.11 18.83
CA ALA A 18 15.63 -5.89 18.46
C ALA A 18 15.38 -5.98 16.95
N ALA A 19 16.39 -5.63 16.13
CA ALA A 19 16.31 -5.73 14.67
C ALA A 19 16.39 -7.19 14.17
N LYS A 20 17.00 -8.10 14.94
CA LYS A 20 17.17 -9.50 14.53
C LYS A 20 15.93 -10.38 14.74
N THR A 21 15.05 -10.03 15.68
CA THR A 21 13.83 -10.81 15.96
C THR A 21 12.71 -10.62 14.94
N ASN A 22 12.71 -9.52 14.17
CA ASN A 22 11.64 -9.22 13.22
C ASN A 22 11.89 -9.74 11.79
N ALA A 23 13.15 -10.03 11.43
CA ALA A 23 13.53 -10.47 10.09
C ALA A 23 12.96 -11.85 9.70
N THR A 24 12.52 -12.66 10.67
CA THR A 24 11.94 -13.99 10.42
C THR A 24 10.43 -13.98 10.13
N LEU A 25 9.72 -12.89 10.42
CA LEU A 25 8.26 -12.82 10.24
C LEU A 25 7.84 -12.21 8.89
N PHE A 26 8.64 -11.28 8.37
CA PHE A 26 8.33 -10.57 7.12
C PHE A 26 8.85 -11.34 5.89
N ASP A 27 7.96 -11.59 4.93
CA ASP A 27 8.33 -12.26 3.67
C ASP A 27 8.91 -11.22 2.69
N TRP A 28 10.22 -10.97 2.82
CA TRP A 28 10.96 -10.04 1.97
C TRP A 28 10.90 -10.42 0.49
N LYS A 29 10.87 -11.71 0.15
CA LYS A 29 10.80 -12.14 -1.24
C LYS A 29 9.48 -11.73 -1.86
N LEU A 30 8.37 -12.02 -1.17
CA LEU A 30 7.03 -11.61 -1.58
C LEU A 30 6.91 -10.09 -1.69
N ALA A 31 7.41 -9.34 -0.71
CA ALA A 31 7.36 -7.89 -0.71
C ALA A 31 8.17 -7.28 -1.88
N ASN A 32 9.38 -7.78 -2.13
CA ASN A 32 10.24 -7.28 -3.20
C ASN A 32 9.67 -7.59 -4.59
N SER A 33 9.18 -8.82 -4.81
CA SER A 33 8.48 -9.14 -6.06
C SER A 33 7.23 -8.29 -6.27
N SER A 34 6.49 -8.00 -5.19
CA SER A 34 5.28 -7.19 -5.24
C SER A 34 5.58 -5.73 -5.58
N VAL A 35 6.60 -5.12 -4.97
CA VAL A 35 6.96 -3.72 -5.26
C VAL A 35 7.57 -3.55 -6.65
N GLU A 36 8.42 -4.48 -7.10
CA GLU A 36 8.99 -4.44 -8.46
C GLU A 36 7.89 -4.58 -9.53
N LEU A 37 6.92 -5.48 -9.34
CA LEU A 37 5.78 -5.60 -10.25
C LEU A 37 4.92 -4.33 -10.25
N THR A 38 4.70 -3.74 -9.09
CA THR A 38 4.00 -2.46 -8.99
C THR A 38 4.77 -1.33 -9.67
N ASP A 39 6.11 -1.28 -9.61
CA ASP A 39 6.89 -0.30 -10.37
C ASP A 39 6.70 -0.47 -11.88
N VAL A 40 6.67 -1.73 -12.36
CA VAL A 40 6.39 -2.03 -13.77
C VAL A 40 5.03 -1.49 -14.22
N SER A 41 4.03 -1.39 -13.32
CA SER A 41 2.71 -0.83 -13.64
C SER A 41 2.73 0.63 -14.13
N TYR A 42 3.81 1.37 -13.85
CA TYR A 42 4.03 2.74 -14.29
C TYR A 42 4.76 2.86 -15.63
N CYS A 43 5.26 1.76 -16.17
CA CYS A 43 5.90 1.75 -17.48
C CYS A 43 4.92 2.16 -18.59
N LYS A 44 5.45 2.69 -19.70
CA LYS A 44 4.62 3.06 -20.86
C LYS A 44 3.97 1.81 -21.46
N PRO A 45 2.74 1.92 -22.01
CA PRO A 45 2.02 0.76 -22.53
C PRO A 45 2.77 -0.07 -23.58
N ASP A 46 3.60 0.55 -24.39
CA ASP A 46 4.31 -0.11 -25.50
C ASP A 46 5.49 -0.96 -25.05
N THR A 47 5.92 -0.85 -23.79
CA THR A 47 7.11 -1.56 -23.29
C THR A 47 6.78 -2.88 -22.61
N TYR A 48 5.54 -3.13 -22.18
CA TYR A 48 5.18 -4.34 -21.41
C TYR A 48 5.37 -5.65 -22.19
N ALA A 49 4.91 -5.70 -23.45
CA ALA A 49 5.05 -6.90 -24.27
C ALA A 49 6.52 -7.22 -24.60
N LYS A 50 7.41 -6.23 -24.44
CA LYS A 50 8.86 -6.34 -24.63
C LYS A 50 9.62 -6.30 -23.30
N HIS A 51 8.91 -6.21 -22.17
CA HIS A 51 9.54 -6.05 -20.88
C HIS A 51 10.15 -7.39 -20.50
N LEU A 52 11.48 -7.42 -20.51
CA LEU A 52 12.22 -8.57 -20.07
C LEU A 52 12.30 -8.50 -18.55
N PHE A 53 11.43 -9.26 -17.88
CA PHE A 53 11.53 -9.42 -16.44
C PHE A 53 12.82 -10.17 -16.10
N THR A 54 13.66 -9.57 -15.26
CA THR A 54 14.95 -10.13 -14.81
C THR A 54 14.99 -10.17 -13.29
N GLY A 55 16.01 -10.81 -12.71
CA GLY A 55 16.16 -10.87 -11.26
C GLY A 55 15.03 -11.63 -10.58
N LEU A 56 14.37 -11.01 -9.58
CA LEU A 56 13.29 -11.63 -8.81
C LEU A 56 12.06 -11.96 -9.68
N LEU A 57 11.83 -11.17 -10.72
CA LEU A 57 10.69 -11.32 -11.61
C LEU A 57 10.98 -12.21 -12.83
N GLU A 58 12.16 -12.83 -12.91
CA GLU A 58 12.52 -13.68 -14.04
C GLU A 58 11.45 -14.75 -14.31
N GLY A 59 10.98 -14.78 -15.56
CA GLY A 59 9.92 -15.70 -15.99
C GLY A 59 8.49 -15.26 -15.66
N PHE A 60 8.27 -14.02 -15.19
CA PHE A 60 6.94 -13.45 -15.07
C PHE A 60 6.23 -13.43 -16.44
N LYS A 61 5.00 -13.95 -16.47
CA LYS A 61 4.17 -14.03 -17.67
C LYS A 61 2.95 -13.13 -17.51
N LEU A 62 2.99 -11.96 -18.15
CA LEU A 62 1.85 -11.07 -18.23
C LEU A 62 0.74 -11.72 -19.10
N THR A 63 -0.50 -11.72 -18.60
CA THR A 63 -1.65 -12.34 -19.28
C THR A 63 -2.66 -11.31 -19.76
N THR A 64 -3.09 -10.40 -18.87
CA THR A 64 -4.11 -9.38 -19.19
C THR A 64 -3.64 -8.02 -18.71
N ARG A 65 -3.94 -6.97 -19.48
CA ARG A 65 -3.69 -5.58 -19.11
C ARG A 65 -4.98 -4.79 -19.06
N ILE A 66 -5.07 -3.86 -18.12
CA ILE A 66 -6.21 -2.98 -17.89
C ILE A 66 -5.67 -1.54 -17.93
N LEU A 67 -5.53 -1.01 -19.15
CA LEU A 67 -4.82 0.24 -19.41
C LEU A 67 -5.42 1.44 -18.68
N THR A 68 -6.76 1.50 -18.59
CA THR A 68 -7.49 2.62 -17.97
C THR A 68 -7.13 2.83 -16.50
N PHE A 69 -6.67 1.78 -15.82
CA PHE A 69 -6.43 1.80 -14.37
C PHE A 69 -4.98 1.43 -13.99
N ASN A 70 -4.05 1.47 -14.95
CA ASN A 70 -2.65 1.06 -14.75
C ASN A 70 -2.53 -0.31 -14.06
N ALA A 71 -3.36 -1.28 -14.45
CA ALA A 71 -3.39 -2.58 -13.81
C ALA A 71 -3.09 -3.71 -14.79
N PHE A 72 -2.59 -4.84 -14.28
CA PHE A 72 -2.37 -6.04 -15.06
C PHE A 72 -2.42 -7.30 -14.20
N VAL A 73 -2.62 -8.44 -14.86
CA VAL A 73 -2.66 -9.76 -14.23
C VAL A 73 -1.68 -10.67 -14.94
N GLY A 74 -0.92 -11.44 -14.17
CA GLY A 74 0.06 -12.39 -14.70
C GLY A 74 0.45 -13.46 -13.69
N THR A 75 1.38 -14.33 -14.09
CA THR A 75 1.88 -15.41 -13.23
C THR A 75 3.38 -15.28 -13.02
N LEU A 76 3.84 -15.56 -11.79
CA LEU A 76 5.25 -15.71 -11.45
C LEU A 76 5.53 -17.17 -11.05
N PRO A 77 6.07 -18.01 -11.95
CA PRO A 77 6.29 -19.43 -11.67
C PRO A 77 7.28 -19.70 -10.53
N SER A 78 8.31 -18.85 -10.37
CA SER A 78 9.32 -18.98 -9.31
C SER A 78 8.75 -18.86 -7.88
N GLU A 79 7.55 -18.30 -7.75
CA GLU A 79 6.81 -18.18 -6.50
C GLU A 79 5.52 -18.99 -6.46
N ARG A 80 5.16 -19.64 -7.58
CA ARG A 80 3.86 -20.28 -7.77
C ARG A 80 2.72 -19.31 -7.43
N SER A 81 2.76 -18.12 -8.02
CA SER A 81 1.82 -17.04 -7.71
C SER A 81 1.13 -16.52 -8.97
N ILE A 82 -0.17 -16.23 -8.86
CA ILE A 82 -0.92 -15.35 -9.76
C ILE A 82 -0.90 -13.97 -9.13
N TYR A 83 -0.41 -12.98 -9.86
CA TYR A 83 -0.33 -11.59 -9.41
C TYR A 83 -1.41 -10.74 -10.10
N VAL A 84 -2.15 -9.98 -9.29
CA VAL A 84 -3.01 -8.88 -9.73
C VAL A 84 -2.36 -7.59 -9.26
N VAL A 85 -1.94 -6.75 -10.19
CA VAL A 85 -1.06 -5.61 -9.93
C VAL A 85 -1.77 -4.32 -10.31
N PHE A 86 -1.73 -3.33 -9.41
CA PHE A 86 -2.29 -2.00 -9.63
C PHE A 86 -1.24 -0.91 -9.44
N GLY A 87 -1.10 -0.07 -10.45
CA GLY A 87 -0.37 1.18 -10.37
C GLY A 87 -1.22 2.30 -9.79
N GLY A 88 -0.54 3.31 -9.25
CA GLY A 88 -1.16 4.59 -8.94
C GLY A 88 -1.43 5.42 -10.19
N SER A 89 -1.99 6.61 -9.97
CA SER A 89 -2.25 7.58 -11.04
C SER A 89 -1.19 8.68 -11.05
N SER A 90 -0.86 9.18 -12.24
CA SER A 90 0.02 10.35 -12.41
C SER A 90 -0.60 11.66 -11.88
N SER A 91 -1.93 11.68 -11.71
CA SER A 91 -2.73 12.77 -11.14
C SER A 91 -3.02 12.59 -9.64
N LEU A 92 -2.25 11.76 -8.94
CA LEU A 92 -2.42 11.55 -7.49
C LEU A 92 -2.35 12.88 -6.69
N ILE A 93 -1.53 13.82 -7.15
CA ILE A 93 -1.43 15.15 -6.56
C ILE A 93 -2.76 15.90 -6.71
N ASP A 94 -3.40 15.84 -7.87
CA ASP A 94 -4.72 16.47 -8.08
C ASP A 94 -5.78 15.76 -7.21
N TRP A 95 -5.74 14.43 -7.11
CA TRP A 95 -6.62 13.65 -6.23
C TRP A 95 -6.45 14.02 -4.74
N LEU A 96 -5.20 14.26 -4.30
CA LEU A 96 -4.87 14.72 -2.94
C LEU A 96 -5.50 16.09 -2.64
N PHE A 97 -5.59 16.96 -3.64
CA PHE A 97 -6.14 18.32 -3.50
C PHE A 97 -7.65 18.40 -3.75
N ASP A 98 -8.23 17.48 -4.52
CA ASP A 98 -9.68 17.44 -4.80
C ASP A 98 -10.51 16.77 -3.69
N VAL A 99 -9.88 16.10 -2.72
CA VAL A 99 -10.44 15.56 -1.45
C VAL A 99 -11.90 15.11 -1.57
N ASP A 100 -12.20 14.33 -2.62
CA ASP A 100 -13.54 13.78 -2.84
C ASP A 100 -13.72 12.54 -1.96
N VAL A 101 -13.74 12.75 -0.64
CA VAL A 101 -13.67 11.72 0.42
C VAL A 101 -15.02 11.07 0.72
N HIS A 102 -15.92 11.02 -0.27
CA HIS A 102 -17.25 10.47 -0.07
C HIS A 102 -17.19 8.98 0.26
N LEU A 103 -17.74 8.63 1.43
CA LEU A 103 -17.93 7.26 1.87
C LEU A 103 -19.22 6.71 1.25
N ALA A 104 -19.09 5.67 0.42
CA ALA A 104 -20.19 4.90 -0.14
C ALA A 104 -20.40 3.60 0.63
N ASP A 105 -21.62 3.07 0.65
CA ASP A 105 -21.92 1.79 1.31
C ASP A 105 -21.20 0.63 0.62
N TYR A 106 -20.56 -0.23 1.41
CA TYR A 106 -19.92 -1.45 0.94
C TYR A 106 -20.85 -2.65 1.18
N PRO A 107 -21.32 -3.35 0.12
CA PRO A 107 -22.49 -4.24 0.21
C PRO A 107 -22.23 -5.58 0.92
N HIS A 108 -21.02 -5.87 1.36
CA HIS A 108 -20.62 -7.18 1.88
C HIS A 108 -20.43 -7.26 3.40
N CYS A 109 -20.68 -6.16 4.12
CA CYS A 109 -20.72 -6.14 5.58
C CYS A 109 -21.57 -5.00 6.15
N ASP A 110 -22.08 -5.19 7.37
CA ASP A 110 -22.91 -4.20 8.05
C ASP A 110 -22.10 -2.96 8.42
N LYS A 111 -22.69 -1.78 8.20
CA LYS A 111 -22.10 -0.44 8.44
C LYS A 111 -20.78 -0.16 7.71
N CYS A 112 -20.35 -1.05 6.83
CA CYS A 112 -19.13 -0.86 6.08
C CYS A 112 -19.30 0.23 5.04
N LYS A 113 -18.35 1.16 5.01
CA LYS A 113 -18.28 2.20 4.00
C LYS A 113 -16.87 2.29 3.45
N VAL A 114 -16.77 2.56 2.16
CA VAL A 114 -15.51 2.66 1.40
C VAL A 114 -15.48 3.96 0.62
N HIS A 115 -14.29 4.44 0.28
CA HIS A 115 -14.14 5.59 -0.60
C HIS A 115 -14.84 5.33 -1.94
N GLN A 116 -15.78 6.19 -2.31
CA GLN A 116 -16.63 6.02 -3.50
C GLN A 116 -15.82 5.90 -4.79
N GLY A 117 -14.84 6.80 -4.99
CA GLY A 117 -13.96 6.77 -6.16
C GLY A 117 -13.21 5.44 -6.33
N TYR A 118 -12.57 4.93 -5.26
CA TYR A 118 -11.88 3.64 -5.30
C TYR A 118 -12.84 2.48 -5.60
N PHE A 119 -14.03 2.52 -5.00
CA PHE A 119 -15.04 1.49 -5.20
C PHE A 119 -15.57 1.44 -6.63
N ILE A 120 -15.83 2.60 -7.24
CA ILE A 120 -16.25 2.69 -8.64
C ILE A 120 -15.13 2.25 -9.58
N ASP A 121 -13.91 2.79 -9.40
CA ASP A 121 -12.74 2.43 -10.23
C ASP A 121 -12.49 0.93 -10.21
N GLN A 122 -12.58 0.31 -9.03
CA GLN A 122 -12.37 -1.12 -8.89
C GLN A 122 -13.52 -1.95 -9.45
N ALA A 123 -14.78 -1.55 -9.25
CA ALA A 123 -15.93 -2.25 -9.82
C ALA A 123 -15.88 -2.33 -11.36
N LEU A 124 -15.32 -1.31 -12.02
CA LEU A 124 -15.11 -1.30 -13.47
C LEU A 124 -14.03 -2.30 -13.93
N CYS A 125 -12.98 -2.53 -13.11
CA CYS A 125 -11.94 -3.52 -13.38
C CYS A 125 -12.37 -4.96 -13.10
N ASN A 126 -13.26 -5.13 -12.11
CA ASN A 126 -13.49 -6.42 -11.45
C ASN A 126 -13.83 -7.58 -12.41
N PRO A 127 -14.73 -7.44 -13.41
CA PRO A 127 -15.04 -8.54 -14.32
C PRO A 127 -13.83 -9.08 -15.10
N ILE A 128 -12.90 -8.19 -15.50
CA ILE A 128 -11.69 -8.56 -16.23
C ILE A 128 -10.70 -9.29 -15.30
N ILE A 129 -10.58 -8.82 -14.06
CA ILE A 129 -9.72 -9.43 -13.05
C ILE A 129 -10.22 -10.82 -12.69
N ILE A 130 -11.49 -10.97 -12.31
CA ILE A 130 -12.07 -12.26 -11.92
C ILE A 130 -11.96 -13.27 -13.05
N SER A 131 -12.30 -12.89 -14.28
CA SER A 131 -12.20 -13.80 -15.43
C SER A 131 -10.75 -14.24 -15.70
N THR A 132 -9.80 -13.31 -15.65
CA THR A 132 -8.37 -13.63 -15.87
C THR A 132 -7.81 -14.50 -14.75
N VAL A 133 -8.08 -14.17 -13.49
CA VAL A 133 -7.61 -14.98 -12.34
C VAL A 133 -8.24 -16.37 -12.36
N THR A 134 -9.51 -16.49 -12.76
CA THR A 134 -10.18 -17.79 -12.93
C THR A 134 -9.51 -18.63 -13.99
N PHE A 135 -9.25 -18.06 -15.17
CA PHE A 135 -8.53 -18.74 -16.24
C PHE A 135 -7.13 -19.20 -15.80
N LEU A 136 -6.36 -18.33 -15.15
CA LEU A 136 -5.01 -18.67 -14.67
C LEU A 136 -5.02 -19.70 -13.54
N SER A 137 -6.02 -19.66 -12.66
CA SER A 137 -6.18 -20.63 -11.57
C SER A 137 -6.53 -22.03 -12.11
N MET A 138 -7.32 -22.13 -13.19
CA MET A 138 -7.58 -23.40 -13.86
C MET A 138 -6.30 -24.01 -14.45
N LEU A 139 -5.42 -23.17 -15.01
CA LEU A 139 -4.14 -23.61 -15.57
C LEU A 139 -3.09 -23.91 -14.50
N ASN A 140 -3.19 -23.26 -13.33
CA ASN A 140 -2.20 -23.34 -12.25
C ASN A 140 -2.90 -23.57 -10.89
N PRO A 141 -3.52 -24.74 -10.66
CA PRO A 141 -4.42 -24.98 -9.51
C PRO A 141 -3.75 -24.91 -8.13
N HIS A 142 -2.42 -24.93 -8.08
CA HIS A 142 -1.64 -24.82 -6.85
C HIS A 142 -1.01 -23.44 -6.64
N TYR A 143 -1.30 -22.47 -7.51
CA TYR A 143 -0.74 -21.14 -7.36
C TYR A 143 -1.54 -20.33 -6.34
N LYS A 144 -0.83 -19.59 -5.49
CA LYS A 144 -1.44 -18.61 -4.59
C LYS A 144 -1.81 -17.34 -5.36
N ILE A 145 -2.79 -16.60 -4.87
CA ILE A 145 -3.17 -15.30 -5.44
C ILE A 145 -2.56 -14.20 -4.59
N VAL A 146 -1.83 -13.30 -5.23
CA VAL A 146 -1.25 -12.11 -4.61
C VAL A 146 -1.80 -10.89 -5.33
N VAL A 147 -2.36 -9.96 -4.56
CA VAL A 147 -2.81 -8.67 -5.06
C VAL A 147 -1.85 -7.62 -4.52
N THR A 148 -1.34 -6.75 -5.38
CA THR A 148 -0.41 -5.69 -4.99
C THR A 148 -0.74 -4.37 -5.63
N GLY A 149 -0.40 -3.28 -4.94
CA GLY A 149 -0.48 -1.96 -5.52
C GLY A 149 0.21 -0.89 -4.69
N HIS A 150 0.45 0.26 -5.33
CA HIS A 150 1.08 1.42 -4.70
C HIS A 150 0.16 2.64 -4.78
N SER A 151 0.17 3.45 -3.73
CA SER A 151 -0.58 4.70 -3.68
C SER A 151 -2.08 4.47 -3.96
N LYS A 152 -2.71 5.22 -4.88
CA LYS A 152 -4.11 4.96 -5.28
C LYS A 152 -4.36 3.50 -5.69
N GLY A 153 -3.39 2.88 -6.36
CA GLY A 153 -3.46 1.48 -6.78
C GLY A 153 -3.51 0.51 -5.59
N ALA A 154 -2.96 0.88 -4.43
CA ALA A 154 -3.06 0.07 -3.22
C ALA A 154 -4.50 -0.01 -2.68
N ALA A 155 -5.28 1.07 -2.79
CA ALA A 155 -6.69 1.06 -2.42
C ALA A 155 -7.51 0.17 -3.37
N GLN A 156 -7.23 0.25 -4.67
CA GLN A 156 -7.84 -0.64 -5.67
C GLN A 156 -7.46 -2.10 -5.43
N ALA A 157 -6.18 -2.38 -5.12
CA ALA A 157 -5.68 -3.70 -4.75
C ALA A 157 -6.41 -4.27 -3.53
N THR A 158 -6.66 -3.45 -2.51
CA THR A 158 -7.40 -3.86 -1.31
C THR A 158 -8.82 -4.33 -1.65
N LEU A 159 -9.55 -3.53 -2.44
CA LEU A 159 -10.90 -3.86 -2.87
C LEU A 159 -10.92 -5.09 -3.80
N ALA A 160 -9.97 -5.19 -4.74
CA ALA A 160 -9.82 -6.32 -5.64
C ALA A 160 -9.55 -7.64 -4.92
N ALA A 161 -8.75 -7.59 -3.85
CA ALA A 161 -8.47 -8.76 -3.04
C ALA A 161 -9.75 -9.26 -2.33
N LEU A 162 -10.60 -8.36 -1.85
CA LEU A 162 -11.91 -8.72 -1.28
C LEU A 162 -12.89 -9.24 -2.33
N ASP A 163 -12.92 -8.63 -3.53
CA ASP A 163 -13.74 -9.14 -4.64
C ASP A 163 -13.37 -10.58 -5.01
N LEU A 164 -12.07 -10.91 -5.01
CA LEU A 164 -11.58 -12.27 -5.21
C LEU A 164 -11.99 -13.21 -4.08
N VAL A 165 -11.93 -12.75 -2.82
CA VAL A 165 -12.45 -13.53 -1.68
C VAL A 165 -13.94 -13.82 -1.86
N HIS A 166 -14.73 -12.85 -2.29
CA HIS A 166 -16.17 -13.03 -2.56
C HIS A 166 -16.47 -13.90 -3.77
N ALA A 167 -15.57 -13.93 -4.76
CA ALA A 167 -15.62 -14.88 -5.86
C ALA A 167 -15.25 -16.32 -5.46
N GLY A 168 -14.92 -16.57 -4.19
CA GLY A 168 -14.68 -17.90 -3.63
C GLY A 168 -13.20 -18.28 -3.50
N TYR A 169 -12.27 -17.39 -3.82
CA TYR A 169 -10.85 -17.63 -3.61
C TYR A 169 -10.49 -17.55 -2.12
N LYS A 170 -9.75 -18.53 -1.63
CA LYS A 170 -9.27 -18.58 -0.25
C LYS A 170 -7.82 -18.11 -0.18
N ASN A 171 -7.42 -17.53 0.95
CA ASN A 171 -6.05 -17.10 1.22
C ASN A 171 -5.50 -16.14 0.14
N VAL A 172 -6.32 -15.18 -0.29
CA VAL A 172 -5.87 -14.09 -1.17
C VAL A 172 -4.93 -13.20 -0.37
N ASN A 173 -3.67 -13.12 -0.80
CA ASN A 173 -2.67 -12.29 -0.14
C ASN A 173 -2.71 -10.87 -0.71
N LEU A 174 -2.49 -9.88 0.15
CA LEU A 174 -2.46 -8.47 -0.21
C LEU A 174 -1.12 -7.86 0.22
N VAL A 175 -0.41 -7.19 -0.68
CA VAL A 175 0.80 -6.44 -0.33
C VAL A 175 0.67 -5.05 -0.92
N THR A 176 0.62 -4.03 -0.06
CA THR A 176 0.38 -2.65 -0.48
C THR A 176 1.51 -1.74 -0.05
N PHE A 177 1.78 -0.71 -0.84
CA PHE A 177 2.85 0.26 -0.60
C PHE A 177 2.27 1.68 -0.60
N GLY A 178 2.51 2.45 0.45
CA GLY A 178 2.01 3.83 0.54
C GLY A 178 0.49 3.90 0.36
N SER A 179 -0.25 2.94 0.91
CA SER A 179 -1.71 2.87 0.72
C SER A 179 -2.41 4.01 1.45
N PRO A 180 -3.35 4.73 0.80
CA PRO A 180 -4.29 5.57 1.52
C PRO A 180 -5.29 4.72 2.32
N ARG A 181 -6.04 5.36 3.22
CA ARG A 181 -7.15 4.71 3.92
C ARG A 181 -8.27 4.39 2.91
N VAL A 182 -8.83 3.19 2.98
CA VAL A 182 -9.76 2.70 1.95
C VAL A 182 -11.22 2.84 2.37
N GLY A 183 -11.51 2.74 3.66
CA GLY A 183 -12.87 2.80 4.19
C GLY A 183 -12.91 3.14 5.67
N ASN A 184 -14.07 2.97 6.28
CA ASN A 184 -14.27 3.21 7.71
C ASN A 184 -13.78 2.05 8.60
N ALA A 185 -13.82 2.25 9.92
CA ALA A 185 -13.40 1.24 10.89
C ALA A 185 -14.10 -0.13 10.71
N ALA A 186 -15.42 -0.14 10.45
CA ALA A 186 -16.15 -1.37 10.19
C ALA A 186 -15.64 -2.11 8.95
N PHE A 187 -15.32 -1.38 7.87
CA PHE A 187 -14.69 -1.94 6.68
C PHE A 187 -13.26 -2.44 6.96
N ALA A 188 -12.46 -1.70 7.72
CA ALA A 188 -11.10 -2.09 8.08
C ALA A 188 -11.07 -3.42 8.85
N GLU A 189 -11.89 -3.54 9.90
CA GLU A 189 -12.05 -4.78 10.66
C GLU A 189 -12.52 -5.95 9.78
N TYR A 190 -13.54 -5.68 8.95
CA TYR A 190 -14.04 -6.67 8.02
C TYR A 190 -12.94 -7.16 7.07
N ALA A 191 -12.26 -6.24 6.39
CA ALA A 191 -11.26 -6.57 5.38
C ALA A 191 -10.07 -7.33 6.00
N SER A 192 -9.55 -6.86 7.14
CA SER A 192 -8.52 -7.54 7.92
C SER A 192 -8.90 -8.98 8.32
N SER A 193 -10.19 -9.25 8.55
CA SER A 193 -10.68 -10.59 8.89
C SER A 193 -10.86 -11.54 7.70
N LYS A 194 -10.93 -11.01 6.47
CA LYS A 194 -11.23 -11.79 5.25
C LYS A 194 -9.99 -12.11 4.43
N LEU A 195 -9.01 -11.22 4.43
CA LEU A 195 -7.79 -11.40 3.66
C LEU A 195 -6.89 -12.46 4.29
N GLY A 196 -6.06 -13.09 3.46
CA GLY A 196 -4.98 -13.95 3.93
C GLY A 196 -3.86 -13.12 4.56
N LEU A 197 -2.62 -13.41 4.17
CA LEU A 197 -1.51 -12.54 4.52
C LEU A 197 -1.75 -11.16 3.89
N HIS A 198 -1.76 -10.12 4.72
CA HIS A 198 -1.93 -8.74 4.25
C HIS A 198 -0.85 -7.85 4.87
N TYR A 199 -0.03 -7.24 4.02
CA TYR A 199 1.01 -6.29 4.40
C TYR A 199 0.64 -4.90 3.88
N ARG A 200 0.68 -3.92 4.79
CA ARG A 200 0.60 -2.50 4.46
C ARG A 200 1.96 -1.87 4.73
N VAL A 201 2.80 -1.78 3.71
CA VAL A 201 4.13 -1.20 3.82
C VAL A 201 4.02 0.32 3.70
N THR A 202 4.42 1.01 4.75
CA THR A 202 4.46 2.48 4.82
C THR A 202 5.90 2.94 5.00
N HIS A 203 6.20 4.17 4.58
CA HIS A 203 7.56 4.69 4.70
C HIS A 203 7.57 6.06 5.35
N TYR A 204 8.39 6.19 6.39
CA TYR A 204 8.75 7.43 7.04
C TYR A 204 7.59 8.44 7.11
N MET A 205 7.75 9.62 6.53
CA MET A 205 6.79 10.73 6.47
C MET A 205 5.92 10.71 5.21
N ASP A 206 5.71 9.55 4.57
CA ASP A 206 4.76 9.46 3.47
C ASP A 206 3.38 9.92 3.97
N ILE A 207 2.81 10.92 3.28
CA ILE A 207 1.53 11.53 3.61
C ILE A 207 0.35 10.74 3.05
N ILE A 208 0.57 9.89 2.04
CA ILE A 208 -0.52 9.16 1.39
C ILE A 208 -1.26 8.24 2.37
N PRO A 209 -0.62 7.51 3.30
CA PRO A 209 -1.36 6.76 4.31
C PRO A 209 -2.05 7.66 5.36
N SER A 210 -1.72 8.94 5.47
CA SER A 210 -2.43 9.86 6.36
C SER A 210 -3.76 10.38 5.78
N ILE A 211 -4.13 9.97 4.57
CA ILE A 211 -5.34 10.41 3.86
C ILE A 211 -6.14 9.24 3.26
N PRO A 212 -7.47 9.39 3.08
CA PRO A 212 -8.32 10.37 3.77
C PRO A 212 -8.14 10.28 5.30
N THR A 213 -8.47 11.37 6.00
CA THR A 213 -8.17 11.52 7.43
C THR A 213 -9.12 10.70 8.30
N ARG A 214 -8.71 10.43 9.54
CA ARG A 214 -9.57 9.80 10.55
C ARG A 214 -10.78 10.67 10.89
N ARG A 215 -10.64 12.00 10.82
CA ARG A 215 -11.75 12.96 10.99
C ARG A 215 -12.84 12.81 9.94
N GLN A 216 -12.48 12.33 8.75
CA GLN A 216 -13.41 12.03 7.66
C GLN A 216 -14.05 10.64 7.80
N GLY A 217 -13.78 9.93 8.90
CA GLY A 217 -14.37 8.62 9.21
C GLY A 217 -13.62 7.43 8.62
N TYR A 218 -12.38 7.63 8.18
CA TYR A 218 -11.55 6.58 7.57
C TYR A 218 -10.62 5.91 8.58
N THR A 219 -10.31 4.63 8.35
CA THR A 219 -9.39 3.84 9.17
C THR A 219 -8.65 2.84 8.28
N HIS A 220 -7.36 2.65 8.53
CA HIS A 220 -6.56 1.64 7.86
C HIS A 220 -6.95 0.23 8.24
N LEU A 221 -6.63 -0.72 7.35
CA LEU A 221 -6.53 -2.14 7.70
C LEU A 221 -5.31 -2.36 8.62
N SER A 222 -5.35 -3.45 9.38
CA SER A 222 -4.22 -3.94 10.16
C SER A 222 -3.04 -4.39 9.29
N GLY A 223 -1.94 -4.78 9.92
CA GLY A 223 -0.80 -5.42 9.23
C GLY A 223 0.20 -4.41 8.65
N GLU A 224 0.36 -3.26 9.30
CA GLU A 224 1.34 -2.26 8.88
C GLU A 224 2.78 -2.70 9.18
N TRP A 225 3.63 -2.53 8.17
CA TRP A 225 5.07 -2.65 8.27
C TRP A 225 5.68 -1.28 7.92
N TYR A 226 6.18 -0.61 8.94
CA TYR A 226 6.68 0.75 8.85
C TYR A 226 8.19 0.78 8.61
N GLU A 227 8.59 1.40 7.51
CA GLU A 227 10.00 1.56 7.16
C GLU A 227 10.53 2.93 7.59
N TYR A 228 11.59 2.92 8.41
CA TYR A 228 12.35 4.11 8.78
C TYR A 228 13.29 4.57 7.66
N PRO A 229 13.75 5.84 7.67
CA PRO A 229 14.75 6.35 6.71
C PRO A 229 16.07 5.55 6.69
N THR A 230 16.36 4.84 7.78
CA THR A 230 17.53 3.95 7.91
C THR A 230 17.33 2.58 7.24
N LEU A 231 16.23 2.38 6.51
CA LEU A 231 15.84 1.11 5.87
C LEU A 231 15.58 -0.02 6.88
N SER A 232 15.26 0.35 8.12
CA SER A 232 14.82 -0.60 9.15
C SER A 232 13.30 -0.74 9.09
N LEU A 233 12.82 -1.98 9.08
CA LEU A 233 11.40 -2.30 8.99
C LEU A 233 10.85 -2.73 10.36
N TYR A 234 9.76 -2.10 10.78
CA TYR A 234 9.10 -2.33 12.06
C TYR A 234 7.67 -2.84 11.86
N GLN A 235 7.25 -3.84 12.63
CA GLN A 235 5.88 -4.33 12.60
C GLN A 235 5.01 -3.52 13.56
N CYS A 236 3.98 -2.88 13.01
CA CYS A 236 3.07 -2.04 13.77
C CYS A 236 1.89 -2.86 14.32
N SER A 237 1.32 -2.37 15.41
CA SER A 237 0.21 -3.00 16.10
C SER A 237 -1.15 -2.40 15.73
N GLY A 238 -2.18 -3.24 15.65
CA GLY A 238 -3.55 -2.78 15.38
C GLY A 238 -3.71 -2.16 13.98
N PHE A 239 -4.51 -1.10 13.90
CA PHE A 239 -4.93 -0.46 12.64
C PHE A 239 -4.21 0.87 12.37
N GLU A 240 -3.92 1.65 13.42
CA GLU A 240 -3.37 3.02 13.34
C GLU A 240 -2.34 3.22 14.46
N ASP A 241 -1.24 2.47 14.43
CA ASP A 241 -0.20 2.51 15.48
C ASP A 241 0.41 3.93 15.57
N PRO A 242 0.32 4.61 16.73
CA PRO A 242 0.79 5.98 16.91
C PRO A 242 2.31 6.12 16.81
N ASP A 243 3.07 5.02 16.90
CA ASP A 243 4.53 5.02 16.74
C ASP A 243 4.99 4.75 15.30
N CYS A 244 4.05 4.42 14.40
CA CYS A 244 4.29 4.14 12.97
C CYS A 244 3.90 5.33 12.08
N ASN A 245 3.35 5.12 10.88
CA ASN A 245 3.05 6.23 9.97
C ASN A 245 1.97 7.18 10.53
N ALA A 246 1.04 6.69 11.34
CA ALA A 246 -0.05 7.50 11.92
C ALA A 246 0.46 8.70 12.76
N GLN A 247 1.69 8.63 13.27
CA GLN A 247 2.34 9.75 13.95
C GLN A 247 2.44 11.00 13.07
N TRP A 248 2.63 10.83 11.75
CA TRP A 248 2.83 11.94 10.82
C TRP A 248 1.53 12.61 10.45
N GLY A 249 0.44 11.85 10.30
CA GLY A 249 -0.89 12.43 10.15
C GLY A 249 -1.24 13.36 11.32
N THR A 250 -0.86 12.96 12.54
CA THR A 250 -1.04 13.76 13.75
C THR A 250 -0.11 14.98 13.78
N LYS A 251 1.20 14.79 13.57
CA LYS A 251 2.21 15.88 13.57
C LYS A 251 1.97 16.93 12.49
N LEU A 252 1.39 16.54 11.36
CA LEU A 252 1.03 17.43 10.25
C LEU A 252 -0.38 18.07 10.43
N GLY A 253 -1.08 17.76 11.52
CA GLY A 253 -2.41 18.31 11.83
C GLY A 253 -3.56 17.76 10.98
N LEU A 254 -3.29 16.73 10.16
CA LEU A 254 -4.28 16.04 9.32
C LEU A 254 -5.23 15.19 10.18
N ASP A 255 -4.68 14.54 11.20
CA ASP A 255 -5.42 13.79 12.20
C ASP A 255 -5.31 14.47 13.58
N LYS A 256 -6.31 14.31 14.46
CA LYS A 256 -6.13 14.65 15.89
C LYS A 256 -5.45 13.48 16.59
N GLU A 257 -4.72 13.75 17.67
CA GLU A 257 -4.43 12.69 18.65
C GLU A 257 -5.74 12.01 19.03
N VAL A 258 -5.77 10.68 19.07
CA VAL A 258 -6.93 9.96 19.59
C VAL A 258 -6.82 10.05 21.10
N ASP A 259 -7.57 10.99 21.67
CA ASP A 259 -7.81 11.03 23.10
C ASP A 259 -8.56 9.75 23.49
N ILE A 260 -7.88 8.85 24.19
CA ILE A 260 -8.54 7.79 24.96
C ILE A 260 -9.14 8.47 26.21
N ALA A 261 -10.20 9.27 26.02
CA ALA A 261 -11.23 9.69 26.98
C ALA A 261 -11.82 11.06 26.59
N ASP A 262 -13.15 11.13 26.56
CA ASP A 262 -13.90 12.38 26.59
C ASP A 262 -13.47 13.29 27.76
N SER A 263 -13.10 14.54 27.48
CA SER A 263 -13.69 15.76 28.08
C SER A 263 -12.97 17.04 27.62
N PRO A 264 -13.67 18.19 27.57
CA PRO A 264 -13.17 19.40 26.94
C PRO A 264 -12.36 20.25 27.92
N THR A 265 -11.15 20.62 27.52
CA THR A 265 -10.50 21.83 28.05
C THR A 265 -9.71 22.51 26.95
N ASP A 266 -10.03 23.79 26.77
CA ASP A 266 -9.28 24.77 25.98
C ASP A 266 -7.80 24.78 26.37
N ASP A 267 -6.89 24.83 25.40
CA ASP A 267 -5.87 25.90 25.40
C ASP A 267 -5.24 26.10 24.02
N ASP A 268 -4.93 27.36 23.78
CA ASP A 268 -4.34 27.99 22.61
C ASP A 268 -2.81 27.95 22.71
N SER A 269 -2.10 27.58 21.64
CA SER A 269 -0.92 28.34 21.19
C SER A 269 -0.30 27.74 19.94
N THR A 270 -0.07 28.66 19.00
CA THR A 270 0.64 28.57 17.73
C THR A 270 2.10 28.15 17.86
N ASP A 271 2.61 27.37 16.89
CA ASP A 271 3.81 27.80 16.15
C ASP A 271 3.86 27.19 14.73
N GLN A 272 4.10 28.05 13.75
CA GLN A 272 4.28 27.69 12.34
C GLN A 272 5.77 27.48 12.08
N GLN A 273 6.16 26.34 11.52
CA GLN A 273 7.43 26.24 10.80
C GLN A 273 7.28 25.43 9.51
N GLN A 274 7.35 26.15 8.39
CA GLN A 274 7.63 25.61 7.06
C GLN A 274 9.09 25.17 6.99
N HIS A 275 9.36 23.94 6.57
CA HIS A 275 10.57 23.61 5.80
C HIS A 275 10.33 22.43 4.85
N PRO A 276 10.98 22.43 3.67
CA PRO A 276 10.74 21.47 2.59
C PRO A 276 11.58 20.21 2.80
N LEU A 277 11.15 19.07 2.27
CA LEU A 277 12.02 18.04 1.64
C LEU A 277 11.14 16.94 1.02
N ALA A 278 11.27 16.75 -0.29
CA ALA A 278 10.64 15.66 -1.03
C ALA A 278 11.37 14.32 -0.75
N PRO A 279 10.64 13.18 -0.69
CA PRO A 279 11.20 11.91 -0.21
C PRO A 279 12.02 11.11 -1.24
N LEU A 280 12.86 10.24 -0.69
CA LEU A 280 13.88 9.36 -1.28
C LEU A 280 13.35 8.28 -2.27
N TRP A 281 12.03 8.17 -2.47
CA TRP A 281 11.40 7.16 -3.35
C TRP A 281 11.45 7.49 -4.84
N LEU A 282 11.73 8.76 -5.18
CA LEU A 282 12.06 9.15 -6.55
C LEU A 282 13.34 8.48 -7.06
N ASP A 283 14.23 8.01 -6.19
CA ASP A 283 15.49 7.39 -6.60
C ASP A 283 15.33 5.91 -7.00
N LEU A 284 14.31 5.22 -6.50
CA LEU A 284 13.95 3.87 -6.95
C LEU A 284 13.23 3.93 -8.32
N ILE A 285 12.34 4.90 -8.52
CA ILE A 285 11.69 5.15 -9.83
C ILE A 285 12.68 5.67 -10.88
N ARG A 286 13.68 6.48 -10.50
CA ARG A 286 14.75 6.93 -11.43
C ARG A 286 15.76 5.85 -11.78
N ARG A 287 16.01 4.87 -10.90
CA ARG A 287 16.88 3.73 -11.20
C ARG A 287 16.22 2.71 -12.13
N GLY A 288 14.89 2.71 -12.24
CA GLY A 288 14.12 1.99 -13.27
C GLY A 288 13.96 2.75 -14.60
N ALA A 289 14.47 3.98 -14.70
CA ALA A 289 14.40 4.83 -15.91
C ALA A 289 15.77 5.17 -16.51
N LYS A 290 16.76 4.27 -16.38
CA LYS A 290 17.99 4.25 -17.18
C LYS A 290 18.27 2.86 -17.71
#